data_AF-G0MR60-F1
#
_entry.id   AF-G0MR60-F1
#
_cell.length_a   1.000
_cell.length_b   1.000
_cell.length_c   1.000
_cell.angle_alpha   90.00
_cell.angle_beta   90.00
_cell.angle_gamma   90.00
#
_symmetry.space_group_name_H-M   'P 1'
#
loop_
_entity.id
_entity.type
_entity.pdbx_description
1 polymer ?
#
loop_
_entity_poly.entity_id
_entity_poly.type
_entity_poly.pdbx_seq_one_letter_code
_entity_poly.pdbx_strand_id
1 'polypeptide(L)'
;MEAYCGNLVSIGKPGEDGSKYVCNPMAVKRRNCTLLSLGLNNQIGYDQNIIEATGGHCLILGADKDLQNIQTRKSYANIGGELFIGKIPTELTIDSMLEKVGRKEVEVAKVDIEGGEFTGLEPFLRKYHVCQILIEVHGTPADHLRMLQIMAKYEFRLYNIDKNVICPACCEYSLINKKCMGQFGVVPLADTIPVGKPNSIQNEDQKKETAETAEKAAKAGMMNRLYVHFGQKVGIVEWTKLEPRFERNIDKLISYHNIIYKMVEIIELQVQIVPKVMARKKVLCEPGENPWELMGGWLNYLSQVQYQGQHAKILEKYSMACGKICQKETQVQKRTRSHLIRKMRMYTGEESEALNIGVEQLKALLHGIDDTRNKLKSAKTTKEVKEKGEAYRKNIRAFNDKAYEIQAWIDEVAMVVTIHQQELLRVKKILKTLKKTKDLQFAREVSVFHDQVYNSLNEVILRLGYHNKK
;
A
#
# COMPACT_ATOMS: atom_id res chain seq x y z
N MET A 1 3.83 14.74 -2.32
CA MET A 1 3.92 15.85 -3.31
C MET A 1 5.31 16.43 -3.20
N GLU A 2 6.11 16.25 -4.25
CA GLU A 2 7.53 16.64 -4.26
C GLU A 2 7.77 17.82 -5.20
N ALA A 3 8.89 18.49 -5.00
CA ALA A 3 9.34 19.62 -5.79
C ALA A 3 10.86 19.58 -5.96
N TYR A 4 11.34 20.09 -7.09
CA TYR A 4 12.75 20.19 -7.42
C TYR A 4 13.19 21.64 -7.27
N CYS A 5 14.19 21.85 -6.42
CA CYS A 5 14.90 23.11 -6.32
C CYS A 5 16.21 23.04 -7.10
N GLY A 6 16.36 23.86 -8.15
CA GLY A 6 17.60 23.92 -8.93
C GLY A 6 18.77 24.59 -8.19
N ASN A 7 18.46 25.48 -7.23
CA ASN A 7 19.45 26.26 -6.46
C ASN A 7 19.34 25.90 -4.97
N LEU A 8 19.61 24.65 -4.63
CA LEU A 8 19.56 24.18 -3.24
C LEU A 8 20.86 24.55 -2.52
N VAL A 9 20.76 25.21 -1.37
CA VAL A 9 21.90 25.69 -0.58
C VAL A 9 21.82 25.10 0.82
N SER A 10 22.90 24.48 1.30
CA SER A 10 23.02 24.10 2.71
C SER A 10 23.42 25.34 3.52
N ILE A 11 22.64 25.66 4.55
CA ILE A 11 22.83 26.82 5.42
C ILE A 11 23.18 26.32 6.82
N GLY A 12 24.32 26.79 7.34
CA GLY A 12 24.96 26.22 8.52
C GLY A 12 26.32 25.64 8.13
N LYS A 13 27.07 25.12 9.10
CA LYS A 13 28.35 24.49 8.79
C LYS A 13 28.13 23.10 8.20
N PRO A 14 28.74 22.77 7.04
CA PRO A 14 28.58 21.46 6.43
C PRO A 14 29.07 20.34 7.37
N GLY A 15 28.20 19.37 7.65
CA GLY A 15 28.54 18.21 8.48
C GLY A 15 28.43 18.41 9.99
N GLU A 16 27.96 19.57 10.46
CA GLU A 16 27.55 19.78 11.85
C GLU A 16 26.04 19.54 12.01
N ASP A 17 25.65 19.05 13.19
CA ASP A 17 24.25 18.92 13.62
C ASP A 17 23.59 20.31 13.57
N GLY A 18 22.54 20.48 12.76
CA GLY A 18 21.81 21.75 12.60
C GLY A 18 21.98 22.50 11.27
N SER A 19 22.72 21.98 10.28
CA SER A 19 22.70 22.56 8.92
C SER A 19 21.36 22.27 8.24
N LYS A 20 20.68 23.28 7.69
CA LYS A 20 19.39 23.09 7.02
C LYS A 20 19.49 23.47 5.53
N TYR A 21 18.82 22.71 4.65
CA TYR A 21 18.82 22.98 3.21
C TYR A 21 17.71 23.96 2.82
N VAL A 22 18.08 25.08 2.20
CA VAL A 22 17.18 26.16 1.78
C VAL A 22 17.19 26.27 0.27
N CYS A 23 16.01 26.39 -0.33
CA CYS A 23 15.91 26.64 -1.76
C CYS A 23 16.08 28.12 -2.07
N ASN A 24 17.04 28.45 -2.93
CA ASN A 24 17.27 29.77 -3.52
C ASN A 24 17.10 30.93 -2.51
N PRO A 25 17.91 30.99 -1.43
CA PRO A 25 17.73 31.96 -0.35
C PRO A 25 17.81 33.42 -0.82
N MET A 26 18.50 33.71 -1.93
CA MET A 26 18.56 35.05 -2.53
C MET A 26 17.23 35.51 -3.16
N ALA A 27 16.27 34.61 -3.37
CA ALA A 27 14.98 34.92 -3.98
C ALA A 27 13.92 35.39 -2.98
N VAL A 28 14.26 35.56 -1.70
CA VAL A 28 13.35 36.16 -0.72
C VAL A 28 12.92 37.57 -1.13
N LYS A 29 11.75 38.01 -0.65
CA LYS A 29 11.25 39.36 -0.92
C LYS A 29 12.28 40.43 -0.54
N ARG A 30 12.44 41.44 -1.39
CA ARG A 30 13.36 42.58 -1.15
C ARG A 30 12.91 43.53 -0.04
N ARG A 31 11.62 43.53 0.29
CA ARG A 31 11.01 44.37 1.34
C ARG A 31 10.12 43.51 2.22
N ASN A 32 10.07 43.82 3.51
CA ASN A 32 9.23 43.13 4.49
C ASN A 32 9.44 41.61 4.55
N CYS A 33 10.67 41.15 4.27
CA CYS A 33 11.06 39.76 4.46
C CYS A 33 11.22 39.43 5.95
N THR A 34 10.67 38.29 6.36
CA THR A 34 10.78 37.77 7.71
C THR A 34 11.35 36.35 7.68
N LEU A 35 12.35 36.09 8.50
CA LEU A 35 12.92 34.77 8.76
C LEU A 35 12.55 34.37 10.19
N LEU A 36 12.23 33.10 10.40
CA LEU A 36 11.89 32.56 11.70
C LEU A 36 12.84 31.41 12.04
N SER A 37 13.42 31.40 13.24
CA SER A 37 14.32 30.37 13.73
C SER A 37 13.91 29.96 15.15
N LEU A 38 13.37 28.75 15.28
CA LEU A 38 12.90 28.21 16.54
C LEU A 38 13.85 27.11 17.02
N GLY A 39 14.10 27.09 18.34
CA GLY A 39 15.05 26.21 19.03
C GLY A 39 16.49 26.59 18.70
N LEU A 40 16.98 27.63 19.36
CA LEU A 40 18.34 28.14 19.18
C LEU A 40 19.33 27.37 20.05
N ASN A 41 19.00 27.09 21.31
CA ASN A 41 19.88 26.45 22.29
C ASN A 41 21.34 26.99 22.29
N ASN A 42 21.50 28.32 22.26
CA ASN A 42 22.76 29.06 22.12
C ASN A 42 23.51 28.88 20.78
N GLN A 43 22.94 28.16 19.82
CA GLN A 43 23.48 27.94 18.48
C GLN A 43 22.79 28.87 17.47
N ILE A 44 23.57 29.81 16.92
CA ILE A 44 23.06 30.81 15.96
C ILE A 44 23.82 30.77 14.63
N GLY A 45 24.59 29.70 14.37
CA GLY A 45 25.37 29.57 13.14
C GLY A 45 24.48 29.52 11.90
N TYR A 46 23.34 28.84 11.99
CA TYR A 46 22.32 28.87 10.94
C TYR A 46 21.79 30.30 10.71
N ASP A 47 21.41 30.99 11.78
CA ASP A 47 20.81 32.33 11.77
C ASP A 47 21.70 33.38 11.11
N GLN A 48 22.99 33.35 11.43
CA GLN A 48 23.99 34.22 10.80
C GLN A 48 24.11 33.92 9.30
N ASN A 49 24.23 32.64 8.94
CA ASN A 49 24.41 32.21 7.57
C ASN A 49 23.17 32.45 6.70
N ILE A 50 21.94 32.31 7.24
CA ILE A 50 20.72 32.58 6.47
C ILE A 50 20.51 34.06 6.22
N ILE A 51 20.87 34.93 7.18
CA ILE A 51 20.83 36.38 6.99
C ILE A 51 21.80 36.79 5.88
N GLU A 52 23.01 36.25 5.87
CA GLU A 52 23.97 36.50 4.79
C GLU A 52 23.46 35.97 3.44
N ALA A 53 22.99 34.72 3.40
CA ALA A 53 22.49 34.08 2.18
C ALA A 53 21.21 34.69 1.62
N THR A 54 20.50 35.49 2.41
CA THR A 54 19.31 36.24 1.99
C THR A 54 19.64 37.70 1.64
N GLY A 55 20.91 38.13 1.75
CA GLY A 55 21.36 39.47 1.40
C GLY A 55 21.26 40.50 2.52
N GLY A 56 21.02 40.07 3.76
CA GLY A 56 21.09 40.93 4.95
C GLY A 56 19.89 41.84 5.20
N HIS A 57 18.84 41.78 4.38
CA HIS A 57 17.70 42.72 4.45
C HIS A 57 16.45 42.15 5.13
N CYS A 58 16.44 40.87 5.51
CA CYS A 58 15.32 40.24 6.21
C CYS A 58 15.39 40.48 7.72
N LEU A 59 14.23 40.64 8.37
CA LEU A 59 14.15 40.59 9.83
C LEU A 59 14.14 39.13 10.27
N ILE A 60 15.06 38.73 11.15
CA ILE A 60 15.10 37.37 11.72
C ILE A 60 14.56 37.36 13.15
N LEU A 61 13.64 36.45 13.42
CA LEU A 61 13.05 36.23 14.73
C LEU A 61 13.53 34.89 15.28
N GLY A 62 14.18 34.94 16.44
CA GLY A 62 14.73 33.77 17.12
C GLY A 62 13.94 33.46 18.38
N ALA A 63 13.67 32.18 18.67
CA ALA A 63 13.04 31.79 19.92
C ALA A 63 13.62 30.51 20.50
N ASP A 64 13.69 30.47 21.82
CA ASP A 64 14.08 29.28 22.58
C ASP A 64 13.36 29.24 23.92
N LYS A 65 13.28 28.05 24.53
CA LYS A 65 12.71 27.90 25.88
C LYS A 65 13.58 28.62 26.92
N ASP A 66 14.91 28.62 26.72
CA ASP A 66 15.88 29.15 27.67
C ASP A 66 16.43 30.51 27.22
N LEU A 67 16.78 31.34 28.20
CA LEU A 67 17.46 32.60 27.94
C LEU A 67 18.85 32.34 27.30
N GLN A 68 19.06 32.94 26.13
CA GLN A 68 20.34 32.84 25.42
C GLN A 68 21.44 33.59 26.18
N ASN A 69 22.67 33.05 26.15
CA ASN A 69 23.81 33.64 26.82
C ASN A 69 24.15 35.04 26.26
N ILE A 70 24.98 35.80 26.99
CA ILE A 70 25.28 37.20 26.64
C ILE A 70 25.90 37.31 25.24
N GLN A 71 26.78 36.38 24.87
CA GLN A 71 27.45 36.40 23.57
C GLN A 71 26.45 36.14 22.44
N THR A 72 25.62 35.11 22.56
CA THR A 72 24.58 34.77 21.60
C THR A 72 23.61 35.93 21.42
N ARG A 73 23.15 36.58 22.50
CA ARG A 73 22.26 37.75 22.42
C ARG A 73 22.91 38.94 21.68
N LYS A 74 24.18 39.24 21.97
CA LYS A 74 24.92 40.29 21.26
C LYS A 74 25.06 39.96 19.78
N SER A 75 25.44 38.73 19.45
CA SER A 75 25.59 38.29 18.07
C SER A 75 24.26 38.29 17.30
N TYR A 76 23.14 37.96 17.95
CA TYR A 76 21.81 38.04 17.34
C TYR A 76 21.36 39.49 17.07
N ALA A 77 21.65 40.41 18.01
CA ALA A 77 21.38 41.83 17.81
C ALA A 77 22.21 42.41 16.65
N ASN A 78 23.46 41.96 16.48
CA ASN A 78 24.33 42.43 15.39
C ASN A 78 23.82 42.05 13.99
N ILE A 79 23.07 40.96 13.86
CA ILE A 79 22.40 40.59 12.60
C ILE A 79 21.01 41.22 12.47
N GLY A 80 20.66 42.18 13.34
CA GLY A 80 19.36 42.86 13.34
C GLY A 80 18.20 41.96 13.74
N GLY A 81 18.47 40.87 14.47
CA GLY A 81 17.45 39.90 14.88
C GLY A 81 16.79 40.22 16.22
N GLU A 82 15.56 39.73 16.40
CA GLU A 82 14.83 39.80 17.67
C GLU A 82 14.74 38.44 18.34
N LEU A 83 15.04 38.38 19.64
CA LEU A 83 14.98 37.15 20.44
C LEU A 83 13.76 37.12 21.34
N PHE A 84 13.13 35.95 21.41
CA PHE A 84 12.01 35.63 22.26
C PHE A 84 12.35 34.44 23.16
N ILE A 85 11.75 34.43 24.35
CA ILE A 85 12.01 33.42 25.38
C ILE A 85 10.69 32.80 25.78
N GLY A 86 10.63 31.48 25.78
CA GLY A 86 9.49 30.71 26.24
C GLY A 86 9.31 29.43 25.43
N LYS A 87 8.83 28.39 26.10
CA LYS A 87 8.52 27.11 25.46
C LYS A 87 7.35 27.25 24.48
N ILE A 88 7.57 26.86 23.23
CA ILE A 88 6.53 26.86 22.19
C ILE A 88 5.76 25.53 22.21
N PRO A 89 4.41 25.52 22.12
CA PRO A 89 3.49 26.67 22.05
C PRO A 89 2.92 27.12 23.41
N THR A 90 3.41 26.60 24.54
CA THR A 90 2.74 26.74 25.84
C THR A 90 2.96 28.09 26.52
N GLU A 91 4.18 28.61 26.52
CA GLU A 91 4.57 29.86 27.17
C GLU A 91 4.72 31.00 26.15
N LEU A 92 5.10 30.64 24.92
CA LEU A 92 5.25 31.54 23.79
C LEU A 92 4.58 30.92 22.57
N THR A 93 3.78 31.69 21.84
CA THR A 93 3.21 31.26 20.56
C THR A 93 3.89 32.00 19.42
N ILE A 94 4.06 31.32 18.27
CA ILE A 94 4.59 31.95 17.04
C ILE A 94 3.72 33.16 16.65
N ASP A 95 2.42 33.06 16.93
CA ASP A 95 1.43 34.13 16.76
C ASP A 95 1.83 35.42 17.49
N SER A 96 2.08 35.31 18.80
CA SER A 96 2.45 36.45 19.64
C SER A 96 3.77 37.10 19.19
N MET A 97 4.72 36.30 18.68
CA MET A 97 5.98 36.82 18.15
C MET A 97 5.74 37.69 16.91
N LEU A 98 4.98 37.17 15.95
CA LEU A 98 4.70 37.86 14.68
C LEU A 98 3.83 39.10 14.88
N GLU A 99 2.84 39.05 15.78
CA GLU A 99 2.02 40.21 16.12
C GLU A 99 2.85 41.33 16.75
N LYS A 100 3.76 41.00 17.68
CA LYS A 100 4.63 41.98 18.33
C LYS A 100 5.48 42.77 17.34
N VAL A 101 5.99 42.10 16.30
CA VAL A 101 6.82 42.74 15.26
C VAL A 101 6.02 43.22 14.05
N GLY A 102 4.69 43.11 14.07
CA GLY A 102 3.80 43.55 13.00
C GLY A 102 3.99 42.79 11.67
N ARG A 103 4.38 41.51 11.72
CA ARG A 103 4.61 40.67 10.53
C ARG A 103 3.44 39.71 10.29
N LYS A 104 3.10 39.48 9.02
CA LYS A 104 1.99 38.59 8.60
C LYS A 104 2.45 37.44 7.69
N GLU A 105 3.70 37.47 7.26
CA GLU A 105 4.26 36.52 6.32
C GLU A 105 5.68 36.16 6.73
N VAL A 106 6.07 34.91 6.48
CA VAL A 106 7.40 34.36 6.77
C VAL A 106 7.97 33.75 5.49
N GLU A 107 9.16 34.18 5.08
CA GLU A 107 9.80 33.68 3.87
C GLU A 107 10.43 32.30 4.12
N VAL A 108 11.12 32.14 5.26
CA VAL A 108 11.75 30.89 5.68
C VAL A 108 11.53 30.70 7.17
N ALA A 109 11.02 29.52 7.56
CA ALA A 109 10.84 29.13 8.96
C ALA A 109 11.65 27.87 9.28
N LYS A 110 12.70 28.01 10.10
CA LYS A 110 13.35 26.89 10.79
C LYS A 110 12.56 26.54 12.04
N VAL A 111 12.11 25.28 12.13
CA VAL A 111 11.33 24.73 13.24
C VAL A 111 12.07 23.53 13.80
N ASP A 112 12.62 23.69 14.99
CA ASP A 112 13.49 22.70 15.62
C ASP A 112 13.25 22.74 17.13
N ILE A 113 12.12 22.21 17.61
CA ILE A 113 11.58 22.52 18.95
C ILE A 113 11.22 21.28 19.77
N GLU A 114 11.93 20.17 19.57
CA GLU A 114 11.96 18.99 20.44
C GLU A 114 10.58 18.53 20.95
N GLY A 115 9.69 18.18 20.01
CA GLY A 115 8.32 17.72 20.29
C GLY A 115 7.26 18.83 20.28
N GLY A 116 7.67 20.10 20.29
CA GLY A 116 6.78 21.24 20.12
C GLY A 116 6.16 21.33 18.72
N GLU A 117 6.75 20.65 17.73
CA GLU A 117 6.33 20.72 16.32
C GLU A 117 4.88 20.24 16.14
N PHE A 118 4.51 19.17 16.85
CA PHE A 118 3.20 18.52 16.75
C PHE A 118 2.03 19.38 17.20
N THR A 119 2.30 20.40 18.00
CA THR A 119 1.27 21.27 18.60
C THR A 119 1.38 22.70 18.10
N GLY A 120 2.58 23.19 17.80
CA GLY A 120 2.82 24.56 17.35
C GLY A 120 2.62 24.80 15.86
N LEU A 121 2.87 23.81 14.99
CA LEU A 121 2.97 24.05 13.54
C LEU A 121 1.62 24.30 12.86
N GLU A 122 0.61 23.44 13.08
CA GLU A 122 -0.68 23.57 12.38
C GLU A 122 -1.42 24.89 12.71
N PRO A 123 -1.51 25.34 13.98
CA PRO A 123 -2.09 26.65 14.30
C PRO A 123 -1.37 27.81 13.60
N PHE A 124 -0.04 27.74 13.51
CA PHE A 124 0.78 28.74 12.82
C PHE A 124 0.49 28.79 11.32
N LEU A 125 0.48 27.65 10.63
CA LEU A 125 0.21 27.58 9.17
C LEU A 125 -1.23 27.97 8.81
N ARG A 126 -2.16 27.90 9.77
CA ARG A 126 -3.54 28.34 9.56
C ARG A 126 -3.68 29.86 9.50
N LYS A 127 -2.86 30.62 10.24
CA LYS A 127 -3.00 32.08 10.37
C LYS A 127 -2.00 32.85 9.51
N TYR A 128 -0.82 32.31 9.25
CA TYR A 128 0.25 33.02 8.55
C TYR A 128 0.63 32.35 7.23
N HIS A 129 1.01 33.17 6.25
CA HIS A 129 1.57 32.66 5.00
C HIS A 129 3.07 32.41 5.17
N VAL A 130 3.50 31.18 4.90
CA VAL A 130 4.91 30.77 4.99
C VAL A 130 5.37 30.23 3.64
N CYS A 131 6.51 30.70 3.14
CA CYS A 131 7.04 30.22 1.86
C CYS A 131 7.83 28.93 1.99
N GLN A 132 8.84 28.88 2.87
CA GLN A 132 9.66 27.69 3.10
C GLN A 132 9.63 27.27 4.57
N ILE A 133 9.54 25.96 4.82
CA ILE A 133 9.63 25.36 6.15
C ILE A 133 10.80 24.40 6.16
N LEU A 134 11.70 24.58 7.14
CA LEU A 134 12.82 23.70 7.45
C LEU A 134 12.53 23.13 8.82
N ILE A 135 12.08 21.88 8.88
CA ILE A 135 11.58 21.31 10.12
C ILE A 135 12.31 20.03 10.46
N GLU A 136 12.76 19.93 11.71
CA GLU A 136 13.17 18.68 12.30
C GLU A 136 11.97 18.05 13.00
N VAL A 137 11.61 16.84 12.59
CA VAL A 137 10.52 16.09 13.22
C VAL A 137 11.13 15.02 14.10
N HIS A 138 10.72 15.02 15.36
CA HIS A 138 11.11 14.06 16.39
C HIS A 138 10.01 13.01 16.57
N GLY A 139 10.30 11.72 16.41
CA GLY A 139 9.34 10.68 16.83
C GLY A 139 9.31 9.42 15.96
N THR A 140 8.17 8.75 15.95
CA THR A 140 8.00 7.51 15.18
C THR A 140 7.72 7.82 13.71
N PRO A 141 7.92 6.86 12.78
CA PRO A 141 7.53 7.04 11.38
C PRO A 141 6.07 7.48 11.17
N ALA A 142 5.15 7.13 12.09
CA ALA A 142 3.76 7.57 12.05
C ALA A 142 3.62 9.06 12.39
N ASP A 143 4.42 9.57 13.33
CA ASP A 143 4.48 10.98 13.71
C ASP A 143 5.00 11.84 12.56
N HIS A 144 6.04 11.36 11.87
CA HIS A 144 6.57 12.00 10.66
C HIS A 144 5.53 12.07 9.55
N LEU A 145 4.82 10.96 9.30
CA LEU A 145 3.75 10.93 8.31
C LEU A 145 2.65 11.93 8.65
N ARG A 146 2.24 12.01 9.92
CA ARG A 146 1.23 12.98 10.39
C ARG A 146 1.67 14.42 10.13
N MET A 147 2.92 14.78 10.44
CA MET A 147 3.44 16.13 10.21
C MET A 147 3.53 16.46 8.72
N LEU A 148 3.99 15.52 7.89
CA LEU A 148 4.02 15.68 6.44
C LEU A 148 2.62 15.84 5.84
N GLN A 149 1.61 15.13 6.37
CA GLN A 149 0.21 15.29 5.98
C GLN A 149 -0.34 16.67 6.35
N ILE A 150 -0.01 17.20 7.53
CA ILE A 150 -0.36 18.58 7.92
C ILE A 150 0.25 19.56 6.93
N MET A 151 1.56 19.49 6.66
CA MET A 151 2.20 20.41 5.72
C MET A 151 1.62 20.28 4.30
N ALA A 152 1.33 19.06 3.84
CA ALA A 152 0.67 18.84 2.55
C ALA A 152 -0.74 19.45 2.47
N LYS A 153 -1.51 19.41 3.57
CA LYS A 153 -2.82 20.07 3.69
C LYS A 153 -2.73 21.59 3.50
N TYR A 154 -1.60 22.20 3.90
CA TYR A 154 -1.31 23.64 3.68
C TYR A 154 -0.53 23.90 2.38
N GLU A 155 -0.62 22.99 1.41
CA GLU A 155 -0.03 23.13 0.07
C GLU A 155 1.51 23.21 0.04
N PHE A 156 2.19 22.65 1.04
CA PHE A 156 3.64 22.49 0.98
C PHE A 156 4.04 21.27 0.17
N ARG A 157 5.16 21.39 -0.56
CA ARG A 157 5.81 20.32 -1.30
C ARG A 157 7.21 20.11 -0.77
N LEU A 158 7.57 18.84 -0.62
CA LEU A 158 8.87 18.43 -0.11
C LEU A 158 9.93 18.56 -1.21
N TYR A 159 11.05 19.21 -0.91
CA TYR A 159 12.18 19.32 -1.86
C TYR A 159 13.51 18.80 -1.30
N ASN A 160 13.63 18.61 0.02
CA ASN A 160 14.79 17.98 0.65
C ASN A 160 14.39 17.17 1.89
N ILE A 161 15.09 16.06 2.12
CA ILE A 161 14.99 15.21 3.31
C ILE A 161 16.41 14.90 3.76
N ASP A 162 16.73 15.13 5.04
CA ASP A 162 17.99 14.70 5.63
C ASP A 162 17.76 13.87 6.91
N LYS A 163 18.54 12.80 7.09
CA LYS A 163 18.49 12.00 8.32
C LYS A 163 19.30 12.73 9.38
N ASN A 164 18.77 12.86 10.60
CA ASN A 164 19.64 13.18 11.71
C ASN A 164 20.49 11.93 12.04
N VAL A 165 21.82 12.08 12.03
CA VAL A 165 22.76 10.98 12.31
C VAL A 165 22.83 10.67 13.81
N ILE A 166 22.57 11.66 14.65
CA ILE A 166 22.65 11.59 16.11
C ILE A 166 21.32 11.10 16.71
N CYS A 167 20.19 11.49 16.11
CA CYS A 167 18.87 11.02 16.49
C CYS A 167 18.25 10.09 15.42
N PRO A 168 18.29 8.76 15.62
CA PRO A 168 17.71 7.78 14.67
C PRO A 168 16.18 7.92 14.47
N ALA A 169 15.51 8.58 15.42
CA ALA A 169 14.08 8.86 15.39
C ALA A 169 13.78 10.29 14.90
N CYS A 170 14.78 11.03 14.39
CA CYS A 170 14.61 12.39 13.92
C CYS A 170 14.96 12.50 12.43
N CYS A 171 14.26 13.40 11.75
CA CYS A 171 14.47 13.63 10.34
C CYS A 171 14.17 15.09 10.02
N GLU A 172 15.05 15.68 9.22
CA GLU A 172 14.90 17.03 8.73
C GLU A 172 14.18 17.01 7.39
N TYR A 173 13.23 17.94 7.23
CA TYR A 173 12.47 18.13 6.01
C TYR A 173 12.54 19.60 5.58
N SER A 174 12.80 19.83 4.30
CA SER A 174 12.68 21.15 3.71
C SER A 174 11.55 21.17 2.69
N LEU A 175 10.59 22.05 2.91
CA LEU A 175 9.37 22.14 2.14
C LEU A 175 9.13 23.56 1.64
N ILE A 176 8.43 23.67 0.52
CA ILE A 176 8.05 24.95 -0.08
C ILE A 176 6.56 24.99 -0.38
N ASN A 177 5.91 26.10 -0.05
CA ASN A 177 4.53 26.34 -0.38
C ASN A 177 4.36 26.50 -1.90
N LYS A 178 3.35 25.86 -2.49
CA LYS A 178 3.05 25.95 -3.93
C LYS A 178 3.02 27.39 -4.44
N LYS A 179 2.48 28.33 -3.64
CA LYS A 179 2.35 29.74 -4.03
C LYS A 179 3.69 30.46 -4.15
N CYS A 180 4.73 29.97 -3.48
CA CYS A 180 6.07 30.57 -3.52
C CYS A 180 7.02 29.87 -4.51
N MET A 181 6.62 28.76 -5.13
CA MET A 181 7.48 28.01 -6.05
C MET A 181 8.01 28.86 -7.20
N GLY A 182 7.17 29.72 -7.79
CA GLY A 182 7.59 30.64 -8.85
C GLY A 182 8.65 31.64 -8.38
N GLN A 183 8.51 32.19 -7.16
CA GLN A 183 9.47 33.11 -6.56
C GLN A 183 10.84 32.44 -6.39
N PHE A 184 10.88 31.22 -5.84
CA PHE A 184 12.12 30.51 -5.54
C PHE A 184 12.67 29.69 -6.73
N GLY A 185 12.02 29.70 -7.89
CA GLY A 185 12.45 28.94 -9.07
C GLY A 185 12.31 27.43 -8.90
N VAL A 186 11.37 26.99 -8.07
CA VAL A 186 11.10 25.58 -7.79
C VAL A 186 10.12 25.01 -8.81
N VAL A 187 10.41 23.82 -9.29
CA VAL A 187 9.57 23.09 -10.25
C VAL A 187 8.84 21.94 -9.54
N PRO A 188 7.52 21.77 -9.72
CA PRO A 188 6.82 20.62 -9.17
C PRO A 188 7.30 19.34 -9.88
N LEU A 189 7.74 18.33 -9.12
CA LEU A 189 8.15 17.04 -9.70
C LEU A 189 6.96 16.14 -10.02
N ALA A 190 5.78 16.50 -9.52
CA ALA A 190 4.51 15.87 -9.86
C ALA A 190 3.40 16.93 -9.96
N ASP A 191 3.16 17.43 -11.16
CA ASP A 191 1.87 18.00 -11.58
C ASP A 191 1.38 17.24 -12.81
N THR A 192 0.79 16.07 -12.59
CA THR A 192 -0.10 15.39 -13.55
C THR A 192 -1.39 15.01 -12.85
N ILE A 193 -2.18 16.02 -12.48
CA ILE A 193 -3.64 15.92 -12.47
C ILE A 193 -4.13 17.21 -13.13
N PRO A 194 -4.77 17.18 -14.31
CA PRO A 194 -5.48 18.34 -14.82
C PRO A 194 -6.54 18.76 -13.79
N VAL A 195 -6.38 19.95 -13.24
CA VAL A 195 -7.43 20.59 -12.44
C VAL A 195 -8.51 21.02 -13.42
N GLY A 196 -9.60 20.25 -13.50
CA GLY A 196 -10.82 20.68 -14.18
C GLY A 196 -11.32 21.97 -13.54
N LYS A 197 -11.66 22.96 -14.36
CA LYS A 197 -12.24 24.24 -13.94
C LYS A 197 -13.48 24.03 -13.04
N PRO A 198 -13.73 24.91 -12.06
CA PRO A 198 -14.98 24.90 -11.32
C PRO A 198 -16.07 25.53 -12.20
N ASN A 199 -17.16 24.81 -12.46
CA ASN A 199 -18.42 25.42 -12.85
C ASN A 199 -19.44 25.22 -11.73
N SER A 200 -20.00 26.36 -11.36
CA SER A 200 -21.07 26.60 -10.41
C SER A 200 -22.45 26.16 -10.93
N ILE A 201 -23.40 26.01 -9.97
CA ILE A 201 -24.87 26.21 -10.05
C ILE A 201 -25.75 24.94 -9.85
N GLN A 202 -26.35 24.90 -8.64
CA GLN A 202 -27.75 24.60 -8.21
C GLN A 202 -28.40 23.20 -8.46
N ASN A 203 -28.78 22.51 -7.35
CA ASN A 203 -30.15 22.21 -6.83
C ASN A 203 -30.86 21.06 -7.58
N GLU A 204 -31.68 20.17 -7.02
CA GLU A 204 -32.21 19.82 -5.70
C GLU A 204 -32.80 18.38 -5.84
N ASP A 205 -33.00 17.69 -4.72
CA ASP A 205 -33.99 16.62 -4.48
C ASP A 205 -33.94 15.22 -5.14
N GLN A 206 -33.40 14.29 -4.34
CA GLN A 206 -34.09 13.15 -3.72
C GLN A 206 -34.63 11.93 -4.52
N LYS A 207 -34.27 10.76 -3.94
CA LYS A 207 -34.96 9.45 -3.86
C LYS A 207 -34.72 8.42 -4.98
N LYS A 208 -33.87 7.42 -4.70
CA LYS A 208 -34.36 6.11 -4.21
C LYS A 208 -33.22 5.16 -3.84
N GLU A 209 -33.18 4.91 -2.54
CA GLU A 209 -32.42 3.91 -1.79
C GLU A 209 -32.82 2.48 -2.23
N THR A 210 -31.92 1.79 -2.93
CA THR A 210 -31.68 0.31 -2.88
C THR A 210 -30.55 -0.15 -3.82
N ALA A 211 -29.63 0.75 -4.18
CA ALA A 211 -28.32 0.42 -4.79
C ALA A 211 -27.12 0.90 -3.93
N GLU A 212 -27.38 1.67 -2.88
CA GLU A 212 -26.37 2.42 -2.12
C GLU A 212 -25.47 1.57 -1.20
N THR A 213 -25.82 0.32 -0.90
CA THR A 213 -24.95 -0.55 -0.06
C THR A 213 -23.85 -1.24 -0.87
N ALA A 214 -24.07 -1.44 -2.18
CA ALA A 214 -23.04 -1.96 -3.10
C ALA A 214 -22.14 -0.83 -3.61
N GLU A 215 -22.69 0.37 -3.81
CA GLU A 215 -21.93 1.54 -4.26
C GLU A 215 -21.10 2.18 -3.13
N LYS A 216 -21.51 2.08 -1.85
CA LYS A 216 -20.66 2.50 -0.72
C LYS A 216 -19.44 1.59 -0.50
N ALA A 217 -19.50 0.32 -0.91
CA ALA A 217 -18.32 -0.55 -0.92
C ALA A 217 -17.38 -0.24 -2.11
N ALA A 218 -17.92 0.17 -3.26
CA ALA A 218 -17.14 0.64 -4.41
C ALA A 218 -16.54 2.05 -4.20
N LYS A 219 -17.22 2.94 -3.46
CA LYS A 219 -16.74 4.29 -3.11
C LYS A 219 -15.88 4.35 -1.83
N ALA A 220 -15.85 3.29 -1.02
CA ALA A 220 -14.91 3.19 0.10
C ALA A 220 -13.50 2.71 -0.29
N GLY A 221 -13.26 2.39 -1.57
CA GLY A 221 -11.95 1.99 -2.09
C GLY A 221 -11.10 3.11 -2.70
N MET A 222 -11.61 4.34 -2.81
CA MET A 222 -11.00 5.37 -3.69
C MET A 222 -10.05 6.36 -2.99
N MET A 223 -9.65 6.12 -1.74
CA MET A 223 -8.70 6.99 -1.03
C MET A 223 -7.70 6.18 -0.22
N ASN A 224 -6.61 5.73 -0.88
CA ASN A 224 -5.25 5.60 -0.33
C ASN A 224 -4.39 4.61 -1.17
N ARG A 225 -3.43 5.13 -1.95
CA ARG A 225 -1.97 4.98 -1.72
C ARG A 225 -1.14 5.07 -3.00
N LEU A 226 -0.15 5.95 -2.94
CA LEU A 226 0.95 6.09 -3.89
C LEU A 226 2.03 5.04 -3.54
N TYR A 227 2.40 4.17 -4.48
CA TYR A 227 3.18 2.96 -4.19
C TYR A 227 4.71 3.06 -4.27
N VAL A 228 5.27 4.26 -4.16
CA VAL A 228 6.73 4.43 -4.08
C VAL A 228 7.07 5.31 -2.90
N HIS A 229 7.68 4.73 -1.86
CA HIS A 229 8.39 5.47 -0.83
C HIS A 229 9.88 5.47 -1.16
N PHE A 230 10.44 6.65 -1.41
CA PHE A 230 11.87 6.83 -1.57
C PHE A 230 12.58 6.74 -0.21
N GLY A 231 13.23 5.61 0.06
CA GLY A 231 14.00 5.35 1.27
C GLY A 231 15.50 5.64 1.12
N GLN A 232 15.93 6.82 1.56
CA GLN A 232 17.04 7.09 2.49
C GLN A 232 18.29 6.15 2.56
N LYS A 233 19.47 6.76 2.27
CA LYS A 233 20.85 6.23 2.20
C LYS A 233 21.36 5.40 3.39
N VAL A 234 22.17 4.38 3.06
CA VAL A 234 23.54 4.10 3.57
C VAL A 234 24.35 3.64 2.34
N GLY A 235 25.65 3.98 2.28
CA GLY A 235 26.51 3.85 1.11
C GLY A 235 26.43 2.50 0.37
N ILE A 236 26.69 2.54 -0.94
CA ILE A 236 26.46 1.50 -1.96
C ILE A 236 25.06 1.64 -2.59
N VAL A 237 24.99 2.39 -3.70
CA VAL A 237 23.90 2.46 -4.70
C VAL A 237 22.49 2.67 -4.10
N GLU A 238 21.91 3.86 -4.26
CA GLU A 238 20.48 4.06 -3.96
C GLU A 238 19.64 3.10 -4.82
N TRP A 239 18.90 2.19 -4.19
CA TRP A 239 17.91 1.33 -4.83
C TRP A 239 16.51 1.83 -4.50
N THR A 240 15.66 1.97 -5.52
CA THR A 240 14.24 2.29 -5.29
C THR A 240 13.58 1.08 -4.63
N LYS A 241 12.78 1.32 -3.60
CA LYS A 241 12.04 0.27 -2.87
C LYS A 241 10.54 0.50 -3.03
N LEU A 242 9.79 -0.60 -3.05
CA LEU A 242 8.32 -0.55 -3.02
C LEU A 242 7.85 -0.06 -1.64
N GLU A 243 6.66 0.55 -1.58
CA GLU A 243 6.01 0.80 -0.28
C GLU A 243 5.85 -0.54 0.47
N PRO A 244 6.27 -0.66 1.74
CA PRO A 244 6.18 -1.93 2.48
C PRO A 244 4.76 -2.50 2.60
N ARG A 245 3.71 -1.66 2.54
CA ARG A 245 2.34 -2.16 2.47
C ARG A 245 2.03 -2.80 1.12
N PHE A 246 2.51 -2.22 0.02
CA PHE A 246 2.31 -2.75 -1.32
C PHE A 246 2.98 -4.11 -1.48
N GLU A 247 4.25 -4.20 -1.08
CA GLU A 247 5.03 -5.43 -1.13
C GLU A 247 4.34 -6.54 -0.33
N ARG A 248 3.91 -6.26 0.91
CA ARG A 248 3.12 -7.21 1.70
C ARG A 248 1.79 -7.60 1.06
N ASN A 249 1.14 -6.69 0.33
CA ASN A 249 -0.11 -7.00 -0.36
C ASN A 249 0.13 -7.87 -1.59
N ILE A 250 1.22 -7.64 -2.34
CA ILE A 250 1.67 -8.52 -3.43
C ILE A 250 1.97 -9.92 -2.88
N ASP A 251 2.71 -10.02 -1.77
CA ASP A 251 3.01 -11.32 -1.14
C ASP A 251 1.75 -12.06 -0.72
N LYS A 252 0.77 -11.35 -0.14
CA LYS A 252 -0.54 -11.92 0.22
C LYS A 252 -1.30 -12.39 -1.01
N LEU A 253 -1.28 -11.62 -2.09
CA LEU A 253 -1.92 -11.96 -3.36
C LEU A 253 -1.31 -13.24 -3.94
N ILE A 254 0.02 -13.29 -4.08
CA ILE A 254 0.74 -14.47 -4.56
C ILE A 254 0.48 -15.69 -3.66
N SER A 255 0.52 -15.50 -2.33
CA SER A 255 0.22 -16.55 -1.36
C SER A 255 -1.20 -17.09 -1.54
N TYR A 256 -2.18 -16.20 -1.72
CA TYR A 256 -3.57 -16.56 -1.96
C TYR A 256 -3.75 -17.38 -3.25
N HIS A 257 -3.19 -16.93 -4.38
CA HIS A 257 -3.25 -17.69 -5.63
C HIS A 257 -2.63 -19.09 -5.49
N ASN A 258 -1.47 -19.20 -4.83
CA ASN A 258 -0.81 -20.48 -4.57
C ASN A 258 -1.67 -21.41 -3.69
N ILE A 259 -2.33 -20.86 -2.67
CA ILE A 259 -3.24 -21.62 -1.80
C ILE A 259 -4.43 -22.13 -2.61
N ILE A 260 -5.07 -21.28 -3.41
CA ILE A 260 -6.23 -21.69 -4.22
C ILE A 260 -5.82 -22.74 -5.25
N TYR A 261 -4.66 -22.58 -5.91
CA TYR A 261 -4.14 -23.58 -6.85
C TYR A 261 -3.99 -24.96 -6.20
N LYS A 262 -3.31 -25.02 -5.05
CA LYS A 262 -3.15 -26.26 -4.27
C LYS A 262 -4.48 -26.82 -3.78
N MET A 263 -5.41 -25.95 -3.39
CA MET A 263 -6.73 -26.37 -2.91
C MET A 263 -7.55 -27.00 -4.04
N VAL A 264 -7.52 -26.41 -5.23
CA VAL A 264 -8.17 -26.98 -6.42
C VAL A 264 -7.59 -28.36 -6.72
N GLU A 265 -6.26 -28.51 -6.70
CA GLU A 265 -5.60 -29.80 -6.92
C GLU A 265 -6.06 -30.85 -5.90
N ILE A 266 -6.07 -30.52 -4.60
CA ILE A 266 -6.55 -31.41 -3.54
C ILE A 266 -8.03 -31.79 -3.77
N ILE A 267 -8.89 -30.84 -4.13
CA ILE A 267 -10.31 -31.10 -4.37
C ILE A 267 -10.52 -32.02 -5.56
N GLU A 268 -9.73 -31.85 -6.63
CA GLU A 268 -9.75 -32.75 -7.78
C GLU A 268 -9.41 -34.18 -7.37
N LEU A 269 -8.34 -34.36 -6.57
CA LEU A 269 -7.92 -35.66 -6.04
C LEU A 269 -8.98 -36.30 -5.13
N GLN A 270 -9.75 -35.49 -4.40
CA GLN A 270 -10.79 -35.99 -3.49
C GLN A 270 -12.09 -36.40 -4.21
N VAL A 271 -12.38 -35.77 -5.35
CA VAL A 271 -13.65 -35.97 -6.07
C VAL A 271 -13.50 -36.95 -7.23
N GLN A 272 -12.27 -37.19 -7.70
CA GLN A 272 -11.96 -38.17 -8.73
C GLN A 272 -11.12 -39.31 -8.16
N ILE A 273 -11.70 -40.51 -8.10
CA ILE A 273 -11.03 -41.71 -7.56
C ILE A 273 -10.36 -42.56 -8.65
N VAL A 274 -10.59 -42.27 -9.93
CA VAL A 274 -10.05 -43.04 -11.06
C VAL A 274 -8.66 -42.51 -11.47
N PRO A 275 -7.58 -43.29 -11.30
CA PRO A 275 -6.21 -42.82 -11.56
C PRO A 275 -5.98 -42.33 -12.99
N LYS A 276 -6.58 -43.00 -13.99
CA LYS A 276 -6.46 -42.61 -15.41
C LYS A 276 -7.08 -41.25 -15.71
N VAL A 277 -8.17 -40.90 -15.02
CA VAL A 277 -8.86 -39.61 -15.18
C VAL A 277 -8.07 -38.51 -14.48
N MET A 278 -7.47 -38.82 -13.32
CA MET A 278 -6.57 -37.90 -12.60
C MET A 278 -5.29 -37.60 -13.38
N ALA A 279 -4.70 -38.60 -14.04
CA ALA A 279 -3.53 -38.41 -14.90
C ALA A 279 -3.79 -37.40 -16.04
N ARG A 280 -5.05 -37.25 -16.46
CA ARG A 280 -5.48 -36.29 -17.48
C ARG A 280 -5.95 -34.94 -16.89
N LYS A 281 -5.80 -34.73 -15.58
CA LYS A 281 -6.31 -33.56 -14.83
C LYS A 281 -7.81 -33.28 -15.10
N LYS A 282 -8.59 -34.35 -15.23
CA LYS A 282 -10.05 -34.29 -15.40
C LYS A 282 -10.74 -34.67 -14.09
N VAL A 283 -11.94 -34.13 -13.90
CA VAL A 283 -12.78 -34.39 -12.72
C VAL A 283 -13.93 -35.32 -13.06
N LEU A 284 -14.41 -35.29 -14.31
CA LEU A 284 -15.50 -36.11 -14.79
C LEU A 284 -14.97 -37.46 -15.23
N CYS A 285 -15.55 -38.53 -14.69
CA CYS A 285 -15.33 -39.89 -15.17
C CYS A 285 -16.14 -40.12 -16.46
N GLU A 286 -15.53 -40.76 -17.46
CA GLU A 286 -16.25 -41.16 -18.67
C GLU A 286 -17.15 -42.37 -18.36
N PRO A 287 -18.23 -42.59 -19.14
CA PRO A 287 -19.09 -43.77 -18.96
C PRO A 287 -18.28 -45.07 -19.02
N GLY A 288 -18.54 -46.00 -18.09
CA GLY A 288 -17.84 -47.28 -18.00
C GLY A 288 -16.46 -47.22 -17.34
N GLU A 289 -15.98 -46.05 -16.93
CA GLU A 289 -14.72 -45.93 -16.18
C GLU A 289 -14.94 -45.86 -14.64
N ASN A 290 -16.18 -45.66 -14.18
CA ASN A 290 -16.48 -45.54 -12.75
C ASN A 290 -16.44 -46.93 -12.07
N PRO A 291 -15.68 -47.11 -10.97
CA PRO A 291 -15.56 -48.41 -10.29
C PRO A 291 -16.90 -48.99 -9.81
N TRP A 292 -17.84 -48.16 -9.39
CA TRP A 292 -19.18 -48.58 -8.96
C TRP A 292 -20.06 -48.98 -10.13
N GLU A 293 -19.89 -48.36 -11.30
CA GLU A 293 -20.58 -48.76 -12.52
C GLU A 293 -20.10 -50.15 -12.96
N LEU A 294 -18.79 -50.36 -12.99
CA LEU A 294 -18.18 -51.64 -13.31
C LEU A 294 -18.59 -52.75 -12.34
N MET A 295 -18.49 -52.48 -11.03
CA MET A 295 -18.90 -53.43 -9.98
C MET A 295 -20.39 -53.76 -10.07
N GLY A 296 -21.26 -52.75 -10.26
CA GLY A 296 -22.69 -52.96 -10.43
C GLY A 296 -23.01 -53.82 -11.65
N GLY A 297 -22.34 -53.56 -12.78
CA GLY A 297 -22.46 -54.37 -14.00
C GLY A 297 -22.08 -55.83 -13.80
N TRP A 298 -20.95 -56.10 -13.12
CA TRP A 298 -20.52 -57.47 -12.80
C TRP A 298 -21.48 -58.18 -11.83
N LEU A 299 -21.94 -57.50 -10.78
CA LEU A 299 -22.92 -58.06 -9.85
C LEU A 299 -24.23 -58.41 -10.55
N ASN A 300 -24.69 -57.54 -11.47
CA ASN A 300 -25.87 -57.81 -12.28
C ASN A 300 -25.68 -59.05 -13.16
N TYR A 301 -24.55 -59.12 -13.87
CA TYR A 301 -24.21 -60.27 -14.71
C TYR A 301 -24.19 -61.59 -13.92
N LEU A 302 -23.51 -61.61 -12.76
CA LEU A 302 -23.45 -62.79 -11.90
C LEU A 302 -24.84 -63.23 -11.40
N SER A 303 -25.71 -62.25 -11.10
CA SER A 303 -27.08 -62.54 -10.68
C SER A 303 -27.92 -63.22 -11.77
N GLN A 304 -27.62 -62.94 -13.05
CA GLN A 304 -28.34 -63.48 -14.20
C GLN A 304 -27.79 -64.82 -14.69
N VAL A 305 -26.48 -65.02 -14.59
CA VAL A 305 -25.81 -66.15 -15.27
C VAL A 305 -25.36 -67.25 -14.31
N GLN A 306 -25.02 -66.91 -13.05
CA GLN A 306 -24.32 -67.85 -12.16
C GLN A 306 -25.09 -68.25 -10.90
N TYR A 307 -25.92 -67.36 -10.36
CA TYR A 307 -26.66 -67.62 -9.12
C TYR A 307 -28.18 -67.71 -9.38
N GLN A 308 -28.90 -68.43 -8.52
CA GLN A 308 -30.36 -68.57 -8.59
C GLN A 308 -31.03 -68.29 -7.23
N GLY A 309 -32.34 -68.08 -7.26
CA GLY A 309 -33.16 -67.93 -6.06
C GLY A 309 -32.82 -66.69 -5.23
N GLN A 310 -32.57 -66.87 -3.93
CA GLN A 310 -32.37 -65.77 -2.99
C GLN A 310 -31.02 -65.06 -3.17
N HIS A 311 -29.96 -65.78 -3.56
CA HIS A 311 -28.64 -65.22 -3.81
C HIS A 311 -28.63 -64.27 -5.02
N ALA A 312 -29.31 -64.65 -6.11
CA ALA A 312 -29.48 -63.79 -7.28
C ALA A 312 -30.18 -62.46 -6.92
N LYS A 313 -31.27 -62.52 -6.14
CA LYS A 313 -31.99 -61.33 -5.66
C LYS A 313 -31.14 -60.41 -4.78
N ILE A 314 -30.20 -60.96 -4.01
CA ILE A 314 -29.27 -60.17 -3.20
C ILE A 314 -28.26 -59.44 -4.09
N LEU A 315 -27.68 -60.13 -5.07
CA LEU A 315 -26.73 -59.54 -6.03
C LEU A 315 -27.38 -58.43 -6.86
N GLU A 316 -28.63 -58.61 -7.29
CA GLU A 316 -29.40 -57.58 -8.00
C GLU A 316 -29.59 -56.32 -7.13
N LYS A 317 -29.92 -56.48 -5.84
CA LYS A 317 -30.03 -55.36 -4.90
C LYS A 317 -28.70 -54.61 -4.72
N TYR A 318 -27.58 -55.34 -4.63
CA TYR A 318 -26.26 -54.72 -4.55
C TYR A 318 -25.87 -53.99 -5.85
N SER A 319 -26.17 -54.58 -7.01
CA SER A 319 -26.01 -53.92 -8.32
C SER A 319 -26.76 -52.58 -8.38
N MET A 320 -28.05 -52.58 -7.97
CA MET A 320 -28.85 -51.36 -7.90
C MET A 320 -28.26 -50.32 -6.94
N ALA A 321 -27.68 -50.74 -5.80
CA ALA A 321 -27.01 -49.84 -4.87
C ALA A 321 -25.75 -49.23 -5.50
N CYS A 322 -24.91 -50.02 -6.16
CA CYS A 322 -23.74 -49.54 -6.89
C CYS A 322 -24.13 -48.51 -7.97
N GLY A 323 -25.19 -48.77 -8.73
CA GLY A 323 -25.72 -47.81 -9.72
C GLY A 323 -26.15 -46.47 -9.10
N LYS A 324 -26.82 -46.51 -7.95
CA LYS A 324 -27.19 -45.28 -7.21
C LYS A 324 -25.96 -44.52 -6.70
N ILE A 325 -24.93 -45.22 -6.22
CA ILE A 325 -23.67 -44.60 -5.77
C ILE A 325 -22.98 -43.92 -6.96
N CYS A 326 -22.83 -44.61 -8.09
CA CYS A 326 -22.25 -44.06 -9.32
C CYS A 326 -22.95 -42.77 -9.76
N GLN A 327 -24.29 -42.77 -9.80
CA GLN A 327 -25.07 -41.58 -10.16
C GLN A 327 -24.79 -40.40 -9.21
N LYS A 328 -24.70 -40.66 -7.90
CA LYS A 328 -24.41 -39.62 -6.91
C LYS A 328 -22.97 -39.10 -7.04
N GLU A 329 -21.98 -39.97 -7.20
CA GLU A 329 -20.59 -39.55 -7.41
C GLU A 329 -20.44 -38.73 -8.69
N THR A 330 -21.04 -39.17 -9.80
CA THR A 330 -21.05 -38.43 -11.05
C THR A 330 -21.69 -37.05 -10.90
N GLN A 331 -22.80 -36.95 -10.14
CA GLN A 331 -23.44 -35.66 -9.85
C GLN A 331 -22.53 -34.74 -9.04
N VAL A 332 -21.76 -35.29 -8.10
CA VAL A 332 -20.77 -34.54 -7.30
C VAL A 332 -19.62 -34.07 -8.18
N GLN A 333 -19.04 -34.95 -9.00
CA GLN A 333 -17.99 -34.59 -9.97
C GLN A 333 -18.45 -33.46 -10.89
N LYS A 334 -19.65 -33.56 -11.46
CA LYS A 334 -20.24 -32.51 -12.31
C LYS A 334 -20.35 -31.18 -11.58
N ARG A 335 -20.96 -31.17 -10.38
CA ARG A 335 -21.17 -29.95 -9.59
C ARG A 335 -19.87 -29.33 -9.09
N THR A 336 -18.94 -30.12 -8.58
CA THR A 336 -17.63 -29.65 -8.11
C THR A 336 -16.87 -29.04 -9.28
N ARG A 337 -16.87 -29.68 -10.45
CA ARG A 337 -16.23 -29.14 -11.65
C ARG A 337 -16.87 -27.82 -12.09
N SER A 338 -18.20 -27.77 -12.22
CA SER A 338 -18.90 -26.62 -12.80
C SER A 338 -19.00 -25.41 -11.87
N HIS A 339 -19.21 -25.62 -10.57
CA HIS A 339 -19.48 -24.54 -9.62
C HIS A 339 -18.26 -24.11 -8.79
N LEU A 340 -17.33 -25.03 -8.50
CA LEU A 340 -16.19 -24.75 -7.63
C LEU A 340 -14.89 -24.61 -8.44
N ILE A 341 -14.47 -25.68 -9.09
CA ILE A 341 -13.17 -25.74 -9.78
C ILE A 341 -13.13 -24.75 -10.94
N ARG A 342 -14.19 -24.67 -11.75
CA ARG A 342 -14.24 -23.69 -12.85
C ARG A 342 -14.11 -22.26 -12.35
N LYS A 343 -14.82 -21.91 -11.26
CA LYS A 343 -14.75 -20.55 -10.69
C LYS A 343 -13.37 -20.27 -10.12
N MET A 344 -12.82 -21.18 -9.33
CA MET A 344 -11.48 -21.02 -8.75
C MET A 344 -10.39 -20.98 -9.83
N ARG A 345 -10.47 -21.80 -10.88
CA ARG A 345 -9.47 -21.82 -11.96
C ARG A 345 -9.54 -20.63 -12.90
N MET A 346 -10.74 -20.10 -13.20
CA MET A 346 -10.84 -18.84 -13.95
C MET A 346 -10.00 -17.75 -13.28
N TYR A 347 -9.95 -17.73 -11.95
CA TYR A 347 -9.16 -16.78 -11.16
C TYR A 347 -7.69 -17.17 -10.91
N THR A 348 -7.23 -18.38 -11.27
CA THR A 348 -5.88 -18.83 -10.87
C THR A 348 -5.02 -19.42 -11.98
N GLY A 349 -5.57 -19.78 -13.14
CA GLY A 349 -4.77 -20.33 -14.23
C GLY A 349 -3.96 -19.24 -14.93
N GLU A 350 -4.63 -18.52 -15.82
CA GLU A 350 -4.01 -17.49 -16.66
C GLU A 350 -3.66 -16.23 -15.86
N GLU A 351 -4.50 -15.84 -14.90
CA GLU A 351 -4.30 -14.65 -14.08
C GLU A 351 -3.12 -14.79 -13.09
N SER A 352 -2.86 -15.99 -12.56
CA SER A 352 -1.72 -16.19 -11.63
C SER A 352 -0.38 -16.16 -12.36
N GLU A 353 -0.32 -16.67 -13.59
CA GLU A 353 0.90 -16.60 -14.41
C GLU A 353 1.14 -15.16 -14.88
N ALA A 354 0.08 -14.48 -15.32
CA ALA A 354 0.13 -13.05 -15.63
C ALA A 354 0.58 -12.21 -14.42
N LEU A 355 0.26 -12.62 -13.18
CA LEU A 355 0.62 -11.90 -11.95
C LEU A 355 2.10 -12.00 -11.70
N ASN A 356 2.62 -13.21 -11.76
CA ASN A 356 4.04 -13.45 -11.59
C ASN A 356 4.83 -12.68 -12.64
N ILE A 357 4.39 -12.71 -13.91
CA ILE A 357 5.00 -11.92 -14.99
C ILE A 357 4.92 -10.42 -14.69
N GLY A 358 3.75 -9.92 -14.26
CA GLY A 358 3.55 -8.51 -13.92
C GLY A 358 4.44 -8.04 -12.78
N VAL A 359 4.58 -8.84 -11.73
CA VAL A 359 5.46 -8.56 -10.58
C VAL A 359 6.93 -8.56 -10.98
N GLU A 360 7.36 -9.48 -11.83
CA GLU A 360 8.73 -9.49 -12.36
C GLU A 360 8.99 -8.28 -13.27
N GLN A 361 8.04 -7.89 -14.11
CA GLN A 361 8.11 -6.64 -14.89
C GLN A 361 8.21 -5.41 -13.99
N LEU A 362 7.46 -5.36 -12.88
CA LEU A 362 7.52 -4.28 -11.92
C LEU A 362 8.91 -4.16 -11.28
N LYS A 363 9.53 -5.28 -10.89
CA LYS A 363 10.91 -5.31 -10.37
C LYS A 363 11.92 -4.86 -11.42
N ALA A 364 11.77 -5.31 -12.66
CA ALA A 364 12.63 -4.88 -13.77
C ALA A 364 12.53 -3.36 -14.02
N LEU A 365 11.31 -2.80 -13.94
CA LEU A 365 11.09 -1.36 -14.07
C LEU A 365 11.68 -0.58 -12.89
N LEU A 366 11.64 -1.12 -11.67
CA LEU A 366 12.28 -0.55 -10.49
C LEU A 366 13.80 -0.42 -10.69
N HIS A 367 14.45 -1.48 -11.19
CA HIS A 367 15.85 -1.43 -11.58
C HIS A 367 16.12 -0.42 -12.71
N GLY A 368 15.24 -0.37 -13.72
CA GLY A 368 15.34 0.60 -14.82
C GLY A 368 15.22 2.06 -14.35
N ILE A 369 14.41 2.34 -13.32
CA ILE A 369 14.33 3.66 -12.66
C ILE A 369 15.66 4.00 -12.01
N ASP A 370 16.27 3.06 -11.29
CA ASP A 370 17.56 3.27 -10.61
C ASP A 370 18.68 3.56 -11.62
N ASP A 371 18.74 2.79 -12.70
CA ASP A 371 19.71 2.97 -13.78
C ASP A 371 19.57 4.33 -14.48
N THR A 372 18.33 4.70 -14.81
CA THR A 372 18.07 5.99 -15.47
C THR A 372 18.26 7.18 -14.54
N ARG A 373 17.99 7.03 -13.24
CA ARG A 373 18.33 8.03 -12.22
C ARG A 373 19.84 8.24 -12.13
N ASN A 374 20.62 7.16 -12.08
CA ASN A 374 22.07 7.24 -12.02
C ASN A 374 22.66 7.91 -13.27
N LYS A 375 22.12 7.59 -14.45
CA LYS A 375 22.49 8.24 -15.72
C LYS A 375 22.11 9.73 -15.74
N LEU A 376 20.94 10.09 -15.22
CA LEU A 376 20.52 11.49 -15.10
C LEU A 376 21.44 12.29 -14.17
N LYS A 377 21.81 11.71 -13.02
CA LYS A 377 22.74 12.33 -12.05
C LYS A 377 24.15 12.53 -12.61
N SER A 378 24.57 11.73 -13.59
CA SER A 378 25.89 11.86 -14.24
C SER A 378 25.90 12.76 -15.48
N ALA A 379 24.77 13.40 -15.82
CA ALA A 379 24.69 14.33 -16.94
C ALA A 379 25.49 15.61 -16.69
N LYS A 380 26.31 16.03 -17.66
CA LYS A 380 27.17 17.23 -17.54
C LYS A 380 26.66 18.43 -18.33
N THR A 381 25.74 18.21 -19.26
CA THR A 381 25.23 19.24 -20.17
C THR A 381 23.71 19.35 -20.09
N THR A 382 23.17 20.55 -20.34
CA THR A 382 21.72 20.81 -20.30
C THR A 382 20.95 19.96 -21.31
N LYS A 383 21.57 19.66 -22.47
CA LYS A 383 21.00 18.77 -23.49
C LYS A 383 20.92 17.32 -22.98
N GLU A 384 21.98 16.80 -22.37
CA GLU A 384 21.97 15.47 -21.76
C GLU A 384 20.98 15.34 -20.59
N VAL A 385 20.84 16.39 -19.76
CA VAL A 385 19.86 16.41 -18.67
C VAL A 385 18.45 16.26 -19.22
N LYS A 386 18.14 16.93 -20.35
CA LYS A 386 16.84 16.86 -20.98
C LYS A 386 16.55 15.46 -21.53
N GLU A 387 17.47 14.89 -22.31
CA GLU A 387 17.33 13.55 -22.92
C GLU A 387 17.28 12.44 -21.85
N LYS A 388 18.22 12.44 -20.89
CA LYS A 388 18.26 11.44 -19.81
C LYS A 388 17.10 11.61 -18.82
N GLY A 389 16.63 12.84 -18.64
CA GLY A 389 15.46 13.17 -17.82
C GLY A 389 14.14 12.72 -18.45
N GLU A 390 14.04 12.69 -19.77
CA GLU A 390 12.91 12.09 -20.49
C GLU A 390 12.89 10.57 -20.36
N ALA A 391 14.06 9.91 -20.46
CA ALA A 391 14.19 8.47 -20.24
C ALA A 391 13.79 8.07 -18.81
N TYR A 392 14.25 8.82 -17.79
CA TYR A 392 13.85 8.62 -16.40
C TYR A 392 12.33 8.77 -16.20
N ARG A 393 11.73 9.82 -16.78
CA ARG A 393 10.27 10.04 -16.74
C ARG A 393 9.47 8.95 -17.45
N LYS A 394 10.01 8.37 -18.52
CA LYS A 394 9.38 7.24 -19.22
C LYS A 394 9.34 6.00 -18.33
N ASN A 395 10.43 5.68 -17.65
CA ASN A 395 10.50 4.54 -16.73
C ASN A 395 9.60 4.72 -15.51
N ILE A 396 9.50 5.92 -14.94
CA ILE A 396 8.54 6.20 -13.87
C ILE A 396 7.10 5.97 -14.33
N ARG A 397 6.72 6.44 -15.53
CA ARG A 397 5.37 6.23 -16.06
C ARG A 397 5.07 4.75 -16.25
N ALA A 398 5.96 4.01 -16.91
CA ALA A 398 5.81 2.58 -17.10
C ALA A 398 5.71 1.81 -15.77
N PHE A 399 6.50 2.20 -14.76
CA PHE A 399 6.40 1.63 -13.42
C PHE A 399 5.04 1.91 -12.78
N ASN A 400 4.56 3.15 -12.83
CA ASN A 400 3.27 3.52 -12.25
C ASN A 400 2.13 2.77 -12.93
N ASP A 401 2.12 2.70 -14.27
CA ASP A 401 1.11 1.97 -15.04
C ASP A 401 1.08 0.49 -14.62
N LYS A 402 2.25 -0.15 -14.51
CA LYS A 402 2.36 -1.55 -14.04
C LYS A 402 1.95 -1.72 -12.57
N ALA A 403 2.28 -0.76 -11.71
CA ALA A 403 1.87 -0.77 -10.31
C ALA A 403 0.35 -0.65 -10.17
N TYR A 404 -0.31 0.16 -11.02
CA TYR A 404 -1.77 0.27 -11.05
C TYR A 404 -2.44 -1.03 -11.50
N GLU A 405 -1.89 -1.72 -12.50
CA GLU A 405 -2.39 -3.05 -12.91
C GLU A 405 -2.34 -4.05 -11.74
N ILE A 406 -1.20 -4.16 -11.05
CA ILE A 406 -1.04 -5.06 -9.91
C ILE A 406 -1.96 -4.66 -8.75
N GLN A 407 -2.12 -3.35 -8.52
CA GLN A 407 -3.02 -2.87 -7.49
C GLN A 407 -4.48 -3.25 -7.77
N ALA A 408 -4.92 -3.17 -9.03
CA ALA A 408 -6.27 -3.58 -9.39
C ALA A 408 -6.53 -5.04 -9.01
N TRP A 409 -5.53 -5.93 -9.15
CA TRP A 409 -5.66 -7.34 -8.78
C TRP A 409 -5.68 -7.55 -7.27
N ILE A 410 -4.91 -6.74 -6.52
CA ILE A 410 -4.96 -6.72 -5.06
C ILE A 410 -6.36 -6.33 -4.57
N ASP A 411 -6.96 -5.30 -5.19
CA ASP A 411 -8.28 -4.82 -4.81
C ASP A 411 -9.40 -5.79 -5.20
N GLU A 412 -9.27 -6.43 -6.36
CA GLU A 412 -10.21 -7.46 -6.82
C GLU A 412 -10.20 -8.70 -5.91
N VAL A 413 -9.04 -9.06 -5.35
CA VAL A 413 -8.93 -10.25 -4.50
C VAL A 413 -9.86 -10.22 -3.29
N ALA A 414 -10.18 -9.05 -2.73
CA ALA A 414 -11.13 -8.96 -1.63
C ALA A 414 -12.54 -9.48 -2.03
N MET A 415 -12.96 -9.18 -3.26
CA MET A 415 -14.21 -9.69 -3.81
C MET A 415 -14.11 -11.18 -4.15
N VAL A 416 -13.01 -11.59 -4.78
CA VAL A 416 -12.78 -13.00 -5.17
C VAL A 416 -12.73 -13.94 -3.96
N VAL A 417 -12.09 -13.53 -2.86
CA VAL A 417 -12.08 -14.26 -1.58
C VAL A 417 -13.49 -14.53 -1.10
N THR A 418 -14.36 -13.52 -1.16
CA THR A 418 -15.76 -13.65 -0.74
C THR A 418 -16.52 -14.65 -1.62
N ILE A 419 -16.29 -14.61 -2.93
CA ILE A 419 -16.88 -15.57 -3.88
C ILE A 419 -16.40 -17.00 -3.57
N HIS A 420 -15.09 -17.20 -3.41
CA HIS A 420 -14.51 -18.50 -3.09
C HIS A 420 -15.02 -19.05 -1.76
N GLN A 421 -15.16 -18.20 -0.73
CA GLN A 421 -15.72 -18.58 0.55
C GLN A 421 -17.18 -19.06 0.42
N GLN A 422 -18.01 -18.36 -0.35
CA GLN A 422 -19.40 -18.76 -0.58
C GLN A 422 -19.50 -20.11 -1.31
N GLU A 423 -18.68 -20.34 -2.32
CA GLU A 423 -18.68 -21.61 -3.06
C GLU A 423 -18.17 -22.77 -2.19
N LEU A 424 -17.14 -22.55 -1.36
CA LEU A 424 -16.68 -23.54 -0.38
C LEU A 424 -17.78 -23.91 0.63
N LEU A 425 -18.53 -22.94 1.14
CA LEU A 425 -19.65 -23.19 2.07
C LEU A 425 -20.78 -23.98 1.39
N ARG A 426 -21.09 -23.68 0.12
CA ARG A 426 -22.07 -24.46 -0.66
C ARG A 426 -21.62 -25.90 -0.83
N VAL A 427 -20.36 -26.14 -1.16
CA VAL A 427 -19.81 -27.49 -1.31
C VAL A 427 -19.77 -28.23 0.02
N LYS A 428 -19.41 -27.56 1.13
CA LYS A 428 -19.50 -28.12 2.48
C LYS A 428 -20.91 -28.59 2.83
N LYS A 429 -21.94 -27.81 2.48
CA LYS A 429 -23.36 -28.21 2.67
C LYS A 429 -23.71 -29.45 1.85
N ILE A 430 -23.25 -29.52 0.60
CA ILE A 430 -23.46 -30.70 -0.27
C ILE A 430 -22.74 -31.93 0.28
N LEU A 431 -21.48 -31.80 0.67
CA LEU A 431 -20.68 -32.88 1.27
C LEU A 431 -21.29 -33.37 2.59
N LYS A 432 -21.85 -32.48 3.42
CA LYS A 432 -22.56 -32.88 4.65
C LYS A 432 -23.82 -33.69 4.34
N THR A 433 -24.59 -33.32 3.31
CA THR A 433 -25.77 -34.07 2.86
C THR A 433 -25.37 -35.44 2.28
N LEU A 434 -24.27 -35.49 1.54
CA LEU A 434 -23.70 -36.74 1.01
C LEU A 434 -23.17 -37.63 2.12
N LYS A 435 -22.47 -37.09 3.12
CA LYS A 435 -22.05 -37.84 4.32
C LYS A 435 -23.27 -38.43 5.00
N LYS A 436 -24.33 -37.65 5.23
CA LYS A 436 -25.58 -38.15 5.84
C LYS A 436 -26.28 -39.25 5.00
N THR A 437 -26.15 -39.23 3.67
CA THR A 437 -26.75 -40.26 2.79
C THR A 437 -25.84 -41.47 2.60
N LYS A 438 -24.52 -41.30 2.57
CA LYS A 438 -23.52 -42.38 2.62
C LYS A 438 -23.56 -43.10 3.97
N ASP A 439 -23.66 -42.35 5.06
CA ASP A 439 -23.78 -42.88 6.42
C ASP A 439 -25.09 -43.69 6.57
N LEU A 440 -26.20 -43.29 5.95
CA LEU A 440 -27.46 -44.03 6.09
C LEU A 440 -27.52 -45.36 5.28
N GLN A 441 -26.73 -45.51 4.21
CA GLN A 441 -26.80 -46.70 3.33
C GLN A 441 -25.57 -47.60 3.39
N PHE A 442 -24.43 -47.11 3.91
CA PHE A 442 -23.12 -47.78 3.86
C PHE A 442 -22.41 -47.83 5.23
N ALA A 443 -22.86 -47.10 6.26
CA ALA A 443 -22.18 -47.04 7.57
C ALA A 443 -22.15 -48.37 8.34
N ARG A 444 -22.89 -49.39 7.92
CA ARG A 444 -22.88 -50.67 8.63
C ARG A 444 -21.62 -51.51 8.32
N GLU A 445 -20.89 -51.25 7.24
CA GLU A 445 -19.81 -52.16 6.80
C GLU A 445 -18.43 -51.51 6.54
N VAL A 446 -18.30 -50.19 6.32
CA VAL A 446 -17.01 -49.59 5.87
C VAL A 446 -16.55 -48.38 6.70
N SER A 447 -16.94 -48.31 7.97
CA SER A 447 -16.63 -47.17 8.87
C SER A 447 -15.14 -46.88 9.13
N VAL A 448 -14.20 -47.61 8.52
CA VAL A 448 -12.76 -47.50 8.79
C VAL A 448 -12.03 -46.53 7.84
N PHE A 449 -12.61 -46.12 6.70
CA PHE A 449 -11.85 -45.45 5.63
C PHE A 449 -12.13 -43.95 5.39
N HIS A 450 -13.14 -43.32 6.01
CA HIS A 450 -13.59 -41.96 5.64
C HIS A 450 -13.17 -40.83 6.60
N ASP A 451 -12.63 -41.14 7.78
CA ASP A 451 -12.30 -40.11 8.80
C ASP A 451 -11.07 -39.26 8.44
N GLN A 452 -10.13 -39.80 7.67
CA GLN A 452 -8.95 -39.06 7.20
C GLN A 452 -9.32 -37.86 6.31
N VAL A 453 -10.29 -38.03 5.41
CA VAL A 453 -10.68 -36.98 4.45
C VAL A 453 -11.36 -35.80 5.14
N TYR A 454 -12.21 -36.08 6.13
CA TYR A 454 -12.88 -35.05 6.92
C TYR A 454 -11.88 -34.24 7.75
N ASN A 455 -10.87 -34.90 8.31
CA ASN A 455 -9.84 -34.25 9.13
C ASN A 455 -8.93 -33.35 8.29
N SER A 456 -8.50 -33.78 7.10
CA SER A 456 -7.65 -32.95 6.22
C SER A 456 -8.39 -31.70 5.71
N LEU A 457 -9.68 -31.80 5.39
CA LEU A 457 -10.48 -30.64 4.96
C LEU A 457 -10.74 -29.65 6.10
N ASN A 458 -11.00 -30.15 7.32
CA ASN A 458 -11.15 -29.29 8.49
C ASN A 458 -9.84 -28.62 8.89
N GLU A 459 -8.71 -29.32 8.77
CA GLU A 459 -7.38 -28.76 9.03
C GLU A 459 -7.08 -27.58 8.08
N VAL A 460 -7.37 -27.74 6.79
CA VAL A 460 -7.21 -26.66 5.80
C VAL A 460 -8.13 -25.48 6.11
N ILE A 461 -9.39 -25.73 6.49
CA ILE A 461 -10.34 -24.68 6.88
C ILE A 461 -9.88 -23.93 8.14
N LEU A 462 -9.30 -24.65 9.11
CA LEU A 462 -8.71 -24.09 10.33
C LEU A 462 -7.49 -23.21 10.01
N ARG A 463 -6.58 -23.68 9.14
CA ARG A 463 -5.40 -22.92 8.70
C ARG A 463 -5.75 -21.63 7.95
N LEU A 464 -6.95 -21.55 7.38
CA LEU A 464 -7.47 -20.36 6.68
C LEU A 464 -8.18 -19.36 7.62
N GLY A 465 -8.23 -19.61 8.94
CA GLY A 465 -8.83 -18.68 9.91
C GLY A 465 -10.36 -18.63 9.90
N TYR A 466 -11.03 -19.51 9.14
CA TYR A 466 -12.49 -19.57 9.10
C TYR A 466 -13.02 -20.30 10.34
N HIS A 467 -13.57 -19.53 11.30
CA HIS A 467 -14.21 -20.11 12.46
C HIS A 467 -15.60 -20.66 12.11
N ASN A 468 -15.83 -21.93 12.44
CA ASN A 468 -17.18 -22.48 12.47
C ASN A 468 -17.94 -21.79 13.58
N LYS A 469 -18.78 -20.79 13.26
CA LYS A 469 -19.87 -20.41 14.16
C LYS A 469 -20.78 -21.64 14.28
N LYS A 470 -20.85 -22.18 15.50
CA LYS A 470 -21.67 -23.34 15.85
C LYS A 470 -23.14 -23.06 15.59
#